data_AF-A0A061SNS5-F1
#
_entry.id   AF-A0A061SNS5-F1
#
_cell.length_a   1.000
_cell.length_b   1.000
_cell.length_c   1.000
_cell.angle_alpha   90.00
_cell.angle_beta   90.00
_cell.angle_gamma   90.00
#
_symmetry.space_group_name_H-M   'P 1'
#
loop_
_entity.id
_entity.type
_entity.pdbx_description
1 polymer ?
#
loop_
_entity_poly.entity_id
_entity_poly.type
_entity_poly.pdbx_seq_one_letter_code
_entity_poly.pdbx_strand_id
1 'polypeptide(L)'
;MSRPDPIVVHCAREQWPLYEGCRFLCPEHSCVKPTARCVNTFDDCECEPWFKKTLWGTCEPDNSRQCFRKQPGHPQEGCDYECPENSCIRDGVTCVESFRDCECWRGFMPVPFQSKCVPKPLPSDVRKHCLREQYPPNPKCNFVCPENSCAKAWRQCIDDVDDCMCNEGYEMNGVGQCIPE
;
A
#
# COMPACT_ATOMS: atom_id res chain seq x y z
N MET A 1 -12.56 9.22 26.10
CA MET A 1 -11.52 8.50 25.35
C MET A 1 -12.00 8.40 23.92
N SER A 2 -11.56 9.33 23.08
CA SER A 2 -11.99 9.42 21.68
C SER A 2 -11.36 8.26 20.91
N ARG A 3 -12.21 7.44 20.26
CA ARG A 3 -11.75 6.45 19.29
C ARG A 3 -10.96 7.22 18.21
N PRO A 4 -9.72 6.84 17.87
CA PRO A 4 -9.04 7.46 16.74
C PRO A 4 -9.90 7.24 15.50
N ASP A 5 -10.21 8.33 14.79
CA ASP A 5 -10.96 8.28 13.54
C ASP A 5 -10.27 7.28 12.60
N PRO A 6 -11.01 6.36 11.96
CA PRO A 6 -10.41 5.44 11.01
C PRO A 6 -9.71 6.27 9.93
N ILE A 7 -8.41 6.01 9.73
CA ILE A 7 -7.65 6.56 8.61
C ILE A 7 -8.41 6.16 7.36
N VAL A 8 -9.14 7.11 6.78
CA VAL A 8 -9.88 6.91 5.54
C VAL A 8 -8.83 6.66 4.48
N VAL A 9 -8.63 5.38 4.13
CA VAL A 9 -7.91 5.02 2.92
C VAL A 9 -8.79 5.52 1.78
N HIS A 10 -8.52 6.73 1.28
CA HIS A 10 -9.23 7.31 0.15
C HIS A 10 -8.90 6.52 -1.12
N CYS A 11 -9.49 5.34 -1.26
CA CYS A 11 -9.57 4.64 -2.53
C CYS A 11 -10.69 5.25 -3.38
N ALA A 12 -10.55 5.18 -4.70
CA ALA A 12 -11.56 5.69 -5.60
C ALA A 12 -12.83 4.82 -5.50
N ARG A 13 -13.95 5.44 -5.12
CA ARG A 13 -15.28 4.81 -5.10
C ARG A 13 -15.97 4.85 -6.46
N GLU A 14 -15.47 5.69 -7.34
CA GLU A 14 -15.92 5.85 -8.72
C GLU A 14 -14.76 5.56 -9.69
N GLN A 15 -15.12 5.14 -10.90
CA GLN A 15 -14.14 4.88 -11.94
C GLN A 15 -13.70 6.18 -12.61
N TRP A 16 -12.39 6.30 -12.86
CA TRP A 16 -11.82 7.32 -13.72
C TRP A 16 -10.96 6.69 -14.83
N PRO A 17 -11.10 7.13 -16.11
CA PRO A 17 -12.10 8.07 -16.62
C PRO A 17 -13.52 7.48 -16.63
N LEU A 18 -14.53 8.35 -16.57
CA LEU A 18 -15.94 7.96 -16.65
C LEU A 18 -16.27 7.49 -18.08
N TYR A 19 -16.57 6.21 -18.24
CA TYR A 19 -17.06 5.64 -19.49
C TYR A 19 -18.59 5.71 -19.55
N GLU A 20 -19.14 5.96 -20.73
CA GLU A 20 -20.58 6.02 -20.95
C GLU A 20 -21.22 4.66 -20.61
N GLY A 21 -22.05 4.63 -19.56
CA GLY A 21 -22.68 3.41 -19.04
C GLY A 21 -22.10 2.89 -17.72
N CYS A 22 -20.87 3.28 -17.33
CA CYS A 22 -20.21 2.86 -16.09
C CYS A 22 -20.45 3.89 -14.97
N ARG A 23 -21.66 3.91 -14.39
CA ARG A 23 -22.09 4.92 -13.40
C ARG A 23 -22.27 4.38 -11.97
N PHE A 24 -21.91 3.13 -11.73
CA PHE A 24 -22.08 2.55 -10.40
C PHE A 24 -21.03 3.11 -9.44
N LEU A 25 -21.50 3.61 -8.29
CA LEU A 25 -20.65 4.10 -7.22
C LEU A 25 -20.47 2.99 -6.19
N CYS A 26 -19.22 2.64 -5.88
CA CYS A 26 -18.94 1.67 -4.84
C CYS A 26 -19.51 2.16 -3.49
N PRO A 27 -20.17 1.26 -2.72
CA PRO A 27 -20.77 1.60 -1.43
C PRO A 27 -19.71 2.08 -0.43
N GLU A 28 -20.16 2.62 0.70
CA GLU A 28 -19.23 3.04 1.76
C GLU A 28 -18.35 1.88 2.21
N HIS A 29 -17.13 2.21 2.62
CA HIS A 29 -16.10 1.25 2.98
C HIS A 29 -15.77 0.26 1.87
N SER A 30 -15.74 0.73 0.62
CA SER A 30 -15.39 -0.08 -0.54
C SER A 30 -14.77 0.73 -1.67
N CYS A 31 -14.00 0.05 -2.50
CA CYS A 31 -13.11 0.60 -3.50
C CYS A 31 -13.39 -0.04 -4.86
N VAL A 32 -13.19 0.69 -5.94
CA VAL A 32 -13.16 0.10 -7.29
C VAL A 32 -11.99 -0.89 -7.38
N LYS A 33 -12.26 -2.10 -7.86
CA LYS A 33 -11.22 -3.11 -8.08
C LYS A 33 -10.21 -2.59 -9.12
N PRO A 34 -8.90 -2.79 -8.92
CA PRO A 34 -7.89 -2.36 -9.89
C PRO A 34 -8.05 -2.98 -11.29
N THR A 35 -8.73 -4.13 -11.37
CA THR A 35 -9.01 -4.86 -12.62
C THR A 35 -10.32 -4.46 -13.28
N ALA A 36 -11.17 -3.67 -12.63
CA ALA A 36 -12.45 -3.25 -13.18
C ALA A 36 -12.23 -2.23 -14.31
N ARG A 37 -12.66 -2.59 -15.51
CA ARG A 37 -12.67 -1.70 -16.69
C ARG A 37 -13.95 -0.87 -16.80
N CYS A 38 -14.99 -1.27 -16.08
CA CYS A 38 -16.28 -0.61 -16.01
C CYS A 38 -16.87 -0.96 -14.64
N VAL A 39 -17.29 0.03 -13.87
CA VAL A 39 -17.94 -0.19 -12.58
C VAL A 39 -19.45 -0.13 -12.80
N ASN A 40 -20.08 -1.31 -12.80
CA ASN A 40 -21.51 -1.47 -13.07
C ASN A 40 -22.27 -2.10 -11.91
N THR A 41 -21.59 -2.93 -11.12
CA THR A 41 -22.17 -3.58 -9.95
C THR A 41 -21.18 -3.58 -8.79
N PHE A 42 -21.67 -3.96 -7.62
CA PHE A 42 -20.83 -4.14 -6.45
C PHE A 42 -19.84 -5.32 -6.57
N ASP A 43 -19.90 -6.11 -7.64
CA ASP A 43 -18.87 -7.11 -7.95
C ASP A 43 -17.60 -6.48 -8.53
N ASP A 44 -17.70 -5.27 -9.08
CA ASP A 44 -16.57 -4.47 -9.54
C ASP A 44 -15.88 -3.72 -8.39
N CYS A 45 -16.45 -3.83 -7.17
CA CYS A 45 -15.94 -3.22 -5.96
C CYS A 45 -15.35 -4.26 -5.00
N GLU A 46 -14.44 -3.79 -4.16
CA GLU A 46 -13.76 -4.53 -3.11
C GLU A 46 -13.98 -3.77 -1.80
N CYS A 47 -14.33 -4.45 -0.71
CA CYS A 47 -14.43 -3.78 0.58
C CYS A 47 -13.06 -3.27 1.05
N GLU A 48 -13.08 -2.13 1.74
CA GLU A 48 -11.96 -1.60 2.49
C GLU A 48 -11.46 -2.63 3.52
N PRO A 49 -10.19 -2.51 3.96
CA PRO A 49 -9.68 -3.35 5.03
C PRO A 49 -10.61 -3.31 6.25
N TRP A 50 -10.80 -4.46 6.91
CA TRP A 50 -11.73 -4.61 8.04
C TRP A 50 -13.20 -4.60 7.69
N PHE A 51 -13.58 -4.59 6.41
CA PHE A 51 -14.96 -4.76 6.00
C PHE A 51 -15.11 -5.98 5.10
N LYS A 52 -16.21 -6.70 5.27
CA LYS A 52 -16.58 -7.82 4.41
C LYS A 52 -17.84 -7.50 3.62
N LYS A 53 -17.89 -8.04 2.41
CA LYS A 53 -19.05 -7.99 1.54
C LYS A 53 -20.18 -8.77 2.21
N THR A 54 -21.28 -8.09 2.47
CA THR A 54 -22.51 -8.71 2.96
C THR A 54 -23.32 -9.27 1.79
N LEU A 55 -24.26 -10.17 2.09
CA LEU A 55 -25.26 -10.65 1.13
C LEU A 55 -26.15 -9.53 0.57
N TRP A 56 -26.25 -8.40 1.28
CA TRP A 56 -27.05 -7.23 0.90
C TRP A 56 -26.32 -6.24 0.00
N GLY A 57 -25.08 -6.55 -0.37
CA GLY A 57 -24.30 -5.70 -1.24
C GLY A 57 -23.72 -4.46 -0.54
N THR A 58 -23.41 -4.58 0.75
CA THR A 58 -22.72 -3.55 1.54
C THR A 58 -21.39 -4.08 2.08
N CYS A 59 -20.55 -3.19 2.59
CA CYS A 59 -19.35 -3.53 3.34
C CYS A 59 -19.61 -3.27 4.81
N GLU A 60 -19.52 -4.31 5.64
CA GLU A 60 -19.70 -4.22 7.09
C GLU A 60 -18.44 -4.65 7.83
N PRO A 61 -18.16 -4.09 9.04
CA PRO A 61 -17.00 -4.45 9.83
C PRO A 61 -16.86 -5.98 10.00
N ASP A 62 -15.75 -6.52 9.52
CA ASP A 62 -15.40 -7.91 9.66
C ASP A 62 -14.81 -8.19 11.05
N ASN A 63 -15.71 -8.36 12.02
CA ASN A 63 -15.35 -8.71 13.40
C ASN A 63 -14.82 -10.16 13.54
N SER A 64 -14.67 -10.91 12.45
CA SER A 64 -14.15 -12.29 12.49
C SER A 64 -12.62 -12.36 12.55
N ARG A 65 -11.92 -11.30 12.15
CA ARG A 65 -10.46 -11.17 12.30
C ARG A 65 -10.14 -10.23 13.44
N GLN A 66 -9.95 -10.78 14.64
CA GLN A 66 -9.47 -10.00 15.77
C GLN A 66 -8.00 -9.63 15.54
N CYS A 67 -7.77 -8.47 14.95
CA CYS A 67 -6.45 -7.91 14.71
C CYS A 67 -5.92 -7.28 15.99
N PHE A 68 -5.20 -8.08 16.76
CA PHE A 68 -4.52 -7.62 17.94
C PHE A 68 -3.13 -7.11 17.58
N ARG A 69 -2.75 -5.95 18.10
CA ARG A 69 -1.37 -5.45 18.03
C ARG A 69 -0.49 -6.03 19.13
N LYS A 70 -1.11 -6.41 20.25
CA LYS A 70 -0.46 -6.99 21.41
C LYS A 70 -1.13 -8.31 21.75
N GLN A 71 -0.32 -9.30 22.08
CA GLN A 71 -0.84 -10.63 22.39
C GLN A 71 -1.71 -10.59 23.66
N PRO A 72 -2.97 -11.03 23.60
CA PRO A 72 -3.84 -11.02 24.77
C PRO A 72 -3.47 -12.19 25.70
N GLY A 73 -2.98 -11.86 26.90
CA GLY A 73 -2.98 -12.80 28.03
C GLY A 73 -1.88 -13.88 28.05
N HIS A 74 -0.74 -13.69 27.39
CA HIS A 74 0.38 -14.65 27.48
C HIS A 74 1.48 -14.17 28.45
N PRO A 75 1.79 -14.94 29.52
CA PRO A 75 2.87 -14.65 30.46
C PRO A 75 4.15 -15.45 30.13
N GLN A 76 4.48 -15.60 28.85
CA GLN A 76 5.77 -16.17 28.44
C GLN A 76 6.81 -15.06 28.35
N GLU A 77 7.92 -15.21 29.07
CA GLU A 77 9.08 -14.32 28.97
C GLU A 77 9.55 -14.24 27.50
N GLY A 78 9.65 -13.03 26.97
CA GLY A 78 10.10 -12.77 25.60
C GLY A 78 9.01 -12.63 24.52
N CYS A 79 7.72 -12.78 24.86
CA CYS A 79 6.59 -12.61 23.93
C CYS A 79 5.85 -11.26 24.13
N ASP A 80 6.59 -10.18 24.38
CA ASP A 80 6.05 -8.86 24.74
C ASP A 80 6.12 -7.83 23.60
N TYR A 81 6.55 -8.25 22.40
CA TYR A 81 6.62 -7.37 21.24
C TYR A 81 5.21 -6.91 20.84
N GLU A 82 5.06 -5.60 20.68
CA GLU A 82 3.83 -4.99 20.18
C GLU A 82 3.99 -4.65 18.70
N CYS A 83 3.11 -5.18 17.86
CA CYS A 83 3.07 -4.85 16.47
C CYS A 83 2.84 -3.34 16.27
N PRO A 84 3.58 -2.70 15.35
CA PRO A 84 3.52 -1.27 15.13
C PRO A 84 2.15 -0.82 14.60
N GLU A 85 1.94 0.48 14.51
CA GLU A 85 0.75 1.03 13.87
C GLU A 85 0.58 0.51 12.43
N ASN A 86 -0.68 0.40 12.01
CA ASN A 86 -1.05 -0.14 10.70
C ASN A 86 -0.60 -1.59 10.46
N SER A 87 -0.50 -2.37 11.53
CA SER A 87 -0.17 -3.79 11.50
C SER A 87 -0.91 -4.55 12.60
N CYS A 88 -0.90 -5.87 12.52
CA CYS A 88 -1.26 -6.72 13.65
C CYS A 88 -0.54 -8.04 13.62
N ILE A 89 -0.70 -8.79 14.70
CA ILE A 89 -0.20 -10.14 14.84
C ILE A 89 -0.71 -10.98 13.67
N ARG A 90 0.23 -11.61 12.97
CA ARG A 90 -0.05 -12.49 11.85
C ARG A 90 -0.83 -13.71 12.33
N ASP A 91 -1.75 -14.20 11.49
CA ASP A 91 -2.53 -15.39 11.82
C ASP A 91 -1.63 -16.60 12.16
N GLY A 92 -1.98 -17.31 13.23
CA GLY A 92 -1.25 -18.48 13.71
C GLY A 92 -0.02 -18.19 14.57
N VAL A 93 0.30 -16.92 14.84
CA VAL A 93 1.37 -16.55 15.78
C VAL A 93 0.89 -16.73 17.22
N THR A 94 1.64 -17.54 17.98
CA THR A 94 1.39 -17.80 19.41
C THR A 94 2.36 -17.10 20.35
N CYS A 95 3.41 -16.47 19.84
CA CYS A 95 4.36 -15.65 20.59
C CYS A 95 4.85 -14.55 19.66
N VAL A 96 4.61 -13.28 20.03
CA VAL A 96 5.06 -12.13 19.25
C VAL A 96 6.40 -11.67 19.82
N GLU A 97 7.49 -11.93 19.09
CA GLU A 97 8.86 -11.58 19.53
C GLU A 97 9.45 -10.45 18.67
N SER A 98 8.94 -10.26 17.45
CA SER A 98 9.49 -9.27 16.54
C SER A 98 8.48 -8.78 15.50
N PHE A 99 8.89 -7.78 14.71
CA PHE A 99 8.10 -7.29 13.57
C PHE A 99 7.78 -8.37 12.52
N ARG A 100 8.52 -9.49 12.49
CA ARG A 100 8.29 -10.61 11.56
C ARG A 100 7.01 -11.38 11.88
N ASP A 101 6.56 -11.27 13.12
CA ASP A 101 5.33 -11.88 13.62
C ASP A 101 4.11 -10.98 13.37
N CYS A 102 4.34 -9.81 12.78
CA CYS A 102 3.34 -8.85 12.41
C CYS A 102 3.10 -8.86 10.90
N GLU A 103 1.85 -8.60 10.52
CA GLU A 103 1.41 -8.38 9.16
C GLU A 103 0.88 -6.95 9.04
N CYS A 104 1.35 -6.21 8.03
CA CYS A 104 0.83 -4.88 7.73
C CYS A 104 -0.60 -4.96 7.19
N TRP A 105 -1.41 -3.97 7.53
CA TRP A 105 -2.75 -3.87 6.98
C TRP A 105 -2.73 -3.75 5.46
N ARG A 106 -3.81 -4.19 4.82
CA ARG A 106 -3.97 -4.04 3.38
C ARG A 106 -3.94 -2.56 3.01
N GLY A 107 -3.10 -2.21 2.03
CA GLY A 107 -2.81 -0.82 1.69
C GLY A 107 -1.57 -0.25 2.40
N PHE A 108 -0.91 -1.02 3.27
CA PHE A 108 0.37 -0.68 3.87
C PHE A 108 1.43 -1.73 3.49
N MET A 109 2.69 -1.31 3.45
CA MET A 109 3.83 -2.17 3.16
C MET A 109 4.82 -2.20 4.34
N PRO A 110 5.41 -3.36 4.63
CA PRO A 110 6.37 -3.48 5.73
C PRO A 110 7.67 -2.77 5.40
N VAL A 111 8.24 -2.15 6.42
CA VAL A 111 9.55 -1.49 6.42
C VAL A 111 10.39 -2.16 7.51
N PRO A 112 10.97 -3.35 7.25
CA PRO A 112 11.49 -4.22 8.32
C PRO A 112 12.60 -3.60 9.16
N PHE A 113 13.44 -2.76 8.57
CA PHE A 113 14.54 -2.07 9.26
C PHE A 113 14.07 -0.92 10.16
N GLN A 114 12.84 -0.43 9.99
CA GLN A 114 12.21 0.55 10.87
C GLN A 114 11.15 -0.08 11.78
N SER A 115 10.84 -1.37 11.61
CA SER A 115 9.74 -2.06 12.28
C SER A 115 8.42 -1.27 12.16
N LYS A 116 8.08 -0.84 10.94
CA LYS A 116 6.90 -0.02 10.64
C LYS A 116 6.15 -0.53 9.42
N CYS A 117 4.88 -0.18 9.36
CA CYS A 117 4.05 -0.32 8.16
C CYS A 117 3.72 1.07 7.62
N VAL A 118 4.08 1.32 6.36
CA VAL A 118 3.85 2.62 5.69
C VAL A 118 2.81 2.47 4.58
N PRO A 119 2.01 3.49 4.27
CA PRO A 119 1.03 3.41 3.18
C PRO A 119 1.69 2.98 1.87
N LYS A 120 1.08 2.05 1.15
CA LYS A 120 1.45 1.78 -0.24
C LYS A 120 1.13 3.03 -1.07
N PRO A 121 1.99 3.40 -2.03
CA PRO A 121 1.63 4.46 -2.97
C PRO A 121 0.34 4.08 -3.70
N LEU A 122 -0.59 5.03 -3.85
CA LEU A 122 -1.89 4.78 -4.45
C LEU A 122 -1.72 4.38 -5.94
N PRO A 123 -2.63 3.57 -6.52
CA PRO A 123 -2.57 3.19 -7.93
C PRO A 123 -2.58 4.37 -8.91
N SER A 124 -3.21 5.49 -8.52
CA SER A 124 -3.19 6.77 -9.23
C SER A 124 -1.82 7.45 -9.19
N ASP A 125 -1.02 7.18 -8.16
CA ASP A 125 0.38 7.60 -8.06
C ASP A 125 1.31 6.66 -8.83
N VAL A 126 1.02 5.36 -8.93
CA VAL A 126 1.87 4.44 -9.71
C VAL A 126 1.86 4.75 -11.22
N ARG A 127 0.78 5.40 -11.73
CA ARG A 127 0.72 5.86 -13.15
C ARG A 127 1.23 7.28 -13.39
N LYS A 128 1.46 8.09 -12.34
CA LYS A 128 1.90 9.49 -12.47
C LYS A 128 3.20 9.82 -11.75
N HIS A 129 3.62 8.99 -10.80
CA HIS A 129 4.86 9.11 -10.06
C HIS A 129 5.80 7.97 -10.44
N CYS A 130 6.47 8.21 -11.57
CA CYS A 130 7.90 8.07 -11.67
C CYS A 130 8.60 8.23 -10.31
N LEU A 131 8.83 7.13 -9.57
CA LEU A 131 9.52 7.19 -8.28
C LEU A 131 11.00 7.44 -8.57
N ARG A 132 11.54 8.58 -8.13
CA ARG A 132 12.97 8.88 -8.24
C ARG A 132 13.78 8.31 -7.08
N GLU A 133 13.12 8.00 -5.98
CA GLU A 133 13.75 7.54 -4.74
C GLU A 133 13.16 6.20 -4.33
N GLN A 134 13.97 5.42 -3.60
CA GLN A 134 13.56 4.12 -3.13
C GLN A 134 12.37 4.27 -2.18
N TYR A 135 11.27 3.60 -2.51
CA TYR A 135 10.12 3.47 -1.61
C TYR A 135 9.88 2.01 -1.27
N PRO A 136 9.89 1.61 0.01
CA PRO A 136 10.12 2.46 1.19
C PRO A 136 11.62 2.78 1.36
N PRO A 137 11.99 3.89 2.02
CA PRO A 137 13.37 4.40 2.02
C PRO A 137 14.38 3.40 2.61
N ASN A 138 15.19 2.73 1.79
CA ASN A 138 16.17 1.75 2.28
C ASN A 138 17.54 2.43 2.47
N PRO A 139 18.16 2.42 3.66
CA PRO A 139 19.47 3.04 3.88
C PRO A 139 20.60 2.38 3.08
N LYS A 140 20.39 1.16 2.55
CA LYS A 140 21.32 0.49 1.63
C LYS A 140 21.07 0.82 0.15
N CYS A 141 19.94 1.44 -0.17
CA CYS A 141 19.52 1.83 -1.52
C CYS A 141 19.09 3.30 -1.46
N ASN A 142 20.09 4.17 -1.42
CA ASN A 142 19.93 5.60 -1.19
C ASN A 142 20.20 6.44 -2.45
N PHE A 143 20.26 5.81 -3.61
CA PHE A 143 20.44 6.53 -4.87
C PHE A 143 19.13 7.19 -5.27
N VAL A 144 19.23 8.45 -5.70
CA VAL A 144 18.10 9.24 -6.18
C VAL A 144 18.29 9.42 -7.67
N CYS A 145 17.34 8.92 -8.45
CA CYS A 145 17.35 9.07 -9.88
C CYS A 145 17.41 10.56 -10.28
N PRO A 146 18.15 10.88 -11.36
CA PRO A 146 18.31 12.26 -11.83
C PRO A 146 16.96 12.92 -12.17
N GLU A 147 16.94 14.24 -12.33
CA GLU A 147 15.73 14.93 -12.79
C GLU A 147 15.28 14.40 -14.15
N ASN A 148 13.97 14.47 -14.40
CA ASN A 148 13.34 13.93 -15.62
C ASN A 148 13.60 12.44 -15.86
N SER A 149 13.71 11.65 -14.79
CA SER A 149 13.91 10.21 -14.85
C SER A 149 13.15 9.48 -13.75
N CYS A 150 12.93 8.17 -13.93
CA CYS A 150 12.24 7.28 -13.02
C CYS A 150 13.09 6.09 -12.66
N ALA A 151 12.90 5.57 -11.46
CA ALA A 151 13.26 4.20 -11.18
C ALA A 151 12.52 3.25 -12.13
N LYS A 152 13.25 2.29 -12.67
CA LYS A 152 12.69 1.18 -13.44
C LYS A 152 11.73 0.40 -12.54
N ALA A 153 10.51 0.17 -13.04
CA ALA A 153 9.40 -0.38 -12.26
C ALA A 153 9.65 -1.77 -11.63
N TRP A 154 10.70 -2.46 -12.03
CA TRP A 154 11.09 -3.79 -11.55
C TRP A 154 12.29 -3.79 -10.57
N ARG A 155 12.86 -2.63 -10.22
CA ARG A 155 13.99 -2.56 -9.28
C ARG A 155 13.50 -2.58 -7.84
N GLN A 156 14.12 -3.44 -7.02
CA GLN A 156 13.85 -3.57 -5.58
C GLN A 156 14.75 -2.65 -4.73
N CYS A 157 15.81 -2.15 -5.33
CA CYS A 157 16.84 -1.29 -4.76
C CYS A 157 17.20 -0.27 -5.85
N ILE A 158 17.17 1.02 -5.53
CA ILE A 158 17.80 2.06 -6.34
C ILE A 158 19.15 2.36 -5.69
N ASP A 159 20.22 1.83 -6.28
CA ASP A 159 21.60 1.99 -5.81
C ASP A 159 22.51 2.70 -6.82
N ASP A 160 22.13 2.75 -8.09
CA ASP A 160 22.85 3.51 -9.12
C ASP A 160 21.96 4.09 -10.23
N VAL A 161 22.60 4.76 -11.19
CA VAL A 161 21.90 5.39 -12.32
C VAL A 161 21.32 4.37 -13.31
N ASP A 162 21.81 3.13 -13.33
CA ASP A 162 21.30 2.06 -14.18
C ASP A 162 19.96 1.51 -13.67
N ASP A 163 19.57 1.84 -12.44
CA ASP A 163 18.21 1.65 -11.94
C ASP A 163 17.22 2.66 -12.49
N CYS A 164 17.71 3.73 -13.11
CA CYS A 164 16.90 4.83 -13.61
C CYS A 164 16.66 4.72 -15.13
N MET A 165 15.56 5.30 -15.59
CA MET A 165 15.20 5.46 -16.99
C MET A 165 14.70 6.89 -17.20
N CYS A 166 15.10 7.55 -18.29
CA CYS A 166 14.61 8.89 -18.58
C CYS A 166 13.12 8.88 -18.94
N ASN A 167 12.45 9.99 -18.64
CA ASN A 167 11.09 10.24 -19.08
C ASN A 167 11.04 10.37 -20.61
N GLU A 168 9.87 10.19 -21.19
CA GLU A 168 9.64 10.41 -22.62
C GLU A 168 10.11 11.81 -23.05
N GLY A 169 10.89 11.88 -24.13
CA GLY A 169 11.51 13.11 -24.65
C GLY A 169 12.84 13.51 -23.98
N TYR A 170 13.43 12.63 -23.17
CA TYR A 170 14.75 12.83 -22.57
C TYR A 170 15.66 11.61 -22.79
N GLU A 171 16.93 11.86 -23.07
CA GLU A 171 17.97 10.83 -23.21
C GLU A 171 19.03 10.97 -22.10
N MET A 172 19.57 9.84 -21.65
CA MET A 172 20.60 9.82 -20.62
C MET A 172 21.97 10.13 -21.21
N ASN A 173 22.60 11.21 -20.75
CA ASN A 173 23.96 11.56 -21.16
C ASN A 173 25.01 10.66 -20.47
N GLY A 174 26.27 10.76 -20.92
CA GLY A 174 27.38 9.97 -20.38
C GLY A 174 27.79 10.28 -18.93
N VAL A 175 27.11 11.22 -18.26
CA VAL A 175 27.31 11.53 -16.83
C VAL A 175 26.08 11.19 -15.98
N GLY A 176 25.09 10.48 -16.55
CA GLY A 176 23.93 9.98 -15.81
C GLY A 176 22.87 11.05 -15.55
N GLN A 177 22.69 12.02 -16.45
CA GLN A 177 21.62 13.01 -16.41
C GLN A 177 20.69 12.84 -17.61
N CYS A 178 19.39 13.01 -17.41
CA CYS A 178 18.41 13.03 -18.49
C CYS A 178 18.30 14.43 -19.08
N ILE A 179 18.75 14.57 -20.33
CA ILE A 179 18.69 15.82 -21.11
C ILE A 179 17.62 15.70 -22.20
N PRO A 180 16.98 16.79 -22.63
CA PRO A 180 16.02 16.73 -23.74
C PRO A 180 16.68 16.16 -25.00
N GLU A 181 15.96 15.27 -25.69
CA GLU A 181 16.33 14.74 -27.01
C GLU A 181 16.42 15.83 -28.10
#